data_AF-A0A6M1SI79-F1
#
_entry.id   AF-A0A6M1SI79-F1
#
_cell.length_a   1.000
_cell.length_b   1.000
_cell.length_c   1.000
_cell.angle_alpha   90.00
_cell.angle_beta   90.00
_cell.angle_gamma   90.00
#
_symmetry.space_group_name_H-M   'P 1'
#
loop_
_entity.id
_entity.type
_entity.pdbx_description
1 polymer ?
#
loop_
_entity_poly.entity_id
_entity_poly.type
_entity_poly.pdbx_seq_one_letter_code
_entity_poly.pdbx_strand_id
1 'polypeptide(L)'
;FSVLHQARAMGAAQLGFSGGEPLIRQDMEALVSEARTLGFYTNLLTSGVGLTAQRVDALAEAGLDHIQISLQAADPELAQALAGSAKAHANKLAM
;
A
#
# COMPACT_ATOMS: atom_id res chain seq x y z
N PHE A 1 5.11 -15.32 -9.27
CA PHE A 1 5.70 -14.86 -7.99
C PHE A 1 7.20 -15.18 -7.82
N SER A 2 7.97 -15.46 -8.88
CA SER A 2 9.37 -15.94 -8.75
C SER A 2 10.29 -15.02 -7.94
N VAL A 3 10.17 -13.70 -8.10
CA VAL A 3 10.98 -12.71 -7.37
C VAL A 3 10.72 -12.75 -5.86
N LEU A 4 9.47 -12.99 -5.43
CA LEU A 4 9.14 -13.09 -4.00
C LEU A 4 9.80 -14.32 -3.37
N HIS A 5 9.75 -15.46 -4.08
CA HIS A 5 10.40 -16.71 -3.65
C HIS A 5 11.92 -16.54 -3.55
N GLN A 6 12.54 -15.94 -4.56
CA GLN A 6 13.98 -15.68 -4.57
C GLN A 6 14.38 -14.75 -3.41
N ALA A 7 13.65 -13.64 -3.21
CA ALA A 7 13.90 -12.74 -2.10
C ALA A 7 13.80 -13.47 -0.75
N ARG A 8 12.78 -14.32 -0.58
CA ARG A 8 12.61 -15.10 0.65
C ARG A 8 13.75 -16.10 0.85
N ALA A 9 14.17 -16.79 -0.21
CA ALA A 9 15.30 -17.73 -0.17
C ALA A 9 16.63 -17.03 0.18
N MET A 10 16.79 -15.76 -0.18
CA MET A 10 17.93 -14.93 0.24
C MET A 10 17.84 -14.43 1.70
N GLY A 11 16.75 -14.74 2.41
CA GLY A 11 16.56 -14.38 3.81
C GLY A 11 15.82 -13.06 4.04
N ALA A 12 15.22 -12.45 3.01
CA ALA A 12 14.40 -11.26 3.21
C ALA A 12 13.21 -11.59 4.15
N ALA A 13 12.99 -10.72 5.15
CA ALA A 13 11.95 -10.90 6.17
C ALA A 13 10.78 -9.92 5.99
N GLN A 14 11.04 -8.74 5.44
CA GLN A 14 10.03 -7.70 5.22
C GLN A 14 9.85 -7.45 3.72
N LEU A 15 8.61 -7.15 3.32
CA LEU A 15 8.26 -6.81 1.95
C LEU A 15 7.39 -5.55 1.92
N GLY A 16 7.90 -4.49 1.29
CA GLY A 16 7.15 -3.25 1.07
C GLY A 16 6.62 -3.17 -0.36
N PHE A 17 5.29 -3.11 -0.50
CA PHE A 17 4.63 -2.78 -1.76
C PHE A 17 4.59 -1.26 -1.93
N SER A 18 5.25 -0.78 -2.97
CA SER A 18 5.36 0.66 -3.32
C SER A 18 5.34 0.81 -4.84
N GLY A 19 5.89 1.92 -5.37
CA GLY A 19 6.01 2.20 -6.80
C GLY A 19 5.58 3.62 -7.11
N GLY A 20 4.73 3.77 -8.13
CA GLY A 20 3.88 4.96 -8.27
C GLY A 20 2.73 4.87 -7.27
N GLU A 21 1.59 4.34 -7.70
CA GLU A 21 0.51 3.93 -6.80
C GLU A 21 0.32 2.40 -6.88
N PRO A 22 0.70 1.63 -5.85
CA PRO A 22 0.57 0.17 -5.87
C PRO A 22 -0.88 -0.29 -6.07
N LEU A 23 -1.88 0.43 -5.57
CA LEU A 23 -3.30 0.04 -5.72
C LEU A 23 -3.83 0.11 -7.15
N ILE A 24 -3.11 0.70 -8.11
CA ILE A 24 -3.48 0.63 -9.54
C ILE A 24 -3.32 -0.81 -10.07
N ARG A 25 -2.41 -1.58 -9.47
CA ARG A 25 -2.16 -2.96 -9.84
C ARG A 25 -3.35 -3.84 -9.49
N GLN A 26 -3.77 -4.69 -10.43
CA GLN A 26 -5.00 -5.49 -10.32
C GLN A 26 -4.84 -6.77 -9.48
N ASP A 27 -3.61 -7.27 -9.34
CA ASP A 27 -3.26 -8.50 -8.64
C ASP A 27 -2.64 -8.25 -7.25
N MET A 28 -2.96 -7.10 -6.62
CA MET A 28 -2.31 -6.70 -5.35
C MET A 28 -2.62 -7.69 -4.22
N GLU A 29 -3.88 -8.08 -4.05
CA GLU A 29 -4.35 -9.00 -3.02
C GLU A 29 -3.70 -10.38 -3.20
N ALA A 30 -3.50 -10.83 -4.45
CA ALA A 30 -2.79 -12.06 -4.76
C ALA A 30 -1.30 -11.99 -4.38
N LEU A 31 -0.64 -10.84 -4.61
CA LEU A 31 0.76 -10.63 -4.20
C LEU A 31 0.92 -10.61 -2.68
N VAL A 32 -0.01 -9.96 -1.97
CA VAL A 32 -0.05 -9.95 -0.51
C VAL A 32 -0.24 -11.37 0.02
N SER A 33 -1.21 -12.11 -0.50
CA SER A 33 -1.48 -13.49 -0.09
C SER A 33 -0.28 -14.41 -0.30
N GLU A 34 0.41 -14.29 -1.43
CA GLU A 34 1.63 -15.06 -1.69
C GLU A 34 2.75 -14.65 -0.72
N ALA A 35 2.95 -13.35 -0.51
CA ALA A 35 3.97 -12.86 0.42
C ALA A 35 3.73 -13.36 1.84
N ARG A 36 2.47 -13.39 2.28
CA ARG A 36 2.09 -13.98 3.56
C ARG A 36 2.38 -15.47 3.63
N THR A 37 2.06 -16.21 2.57
CA THR A 37 2.37 -17.65 2.47
C THR A 37 3.87 -17.92 2.61
N LEU A 38 4.72 -17.03 2.07
CA LEU A 38 6.17 -17.09 2.20
C LEU A 38 6.71 -16.62 3.56
N GLY A 39 5.84 -16.08 4.43
CA GLY A 39 6.18 -15.61 5.77
C GLY A 39 6.85 -14.24 5.80
N PHE A 40 6.58 -13.37 4.81
CA PHE A 40 6.98 -11.96 4.89
C PHE A 40 6.11 -11.19 5.88
N TYR A 41 6.73 -10.22 6.56
CA TYR A 41 6.01 -9.11 7.17
C TYR A 41 5.79 -8.01 6.13
N THR A 42 4.53 -7.69 5.85
CA THR A 42 4.13 -6.93 4.67
C THR A 42 3.68 -5.50 4.97
N ASN A 43 4.11 -4.55 4.14
CA ASN A 43 3.70 -3.15 4.21
C ASN A 43 3.19 -2.67 2.85
N LEU A 44 2.08 -1.94 2.82
CA LEU A 44 1.61 -1.23 1.63
C LEU A 44 1.81 0.28 1.81
N LEU A 45 2.65 0.88 0.95
CA LEU A 45 2.87 2.32 0.92
C LEU A 45 2.02 2.94 -0.20
N THR A 46 1.02 3.75 0.15
CA THR A 46 0.02 4.25 -0.80
C THR A 46 -0.29 5.73 -0.60
N SER A 47 -0.76 6.37 -1.68
CA SER A 47 -1.40 7.69 -1.62
C SER A 47 -2.84 7.62 -1.08
N GLY A 48 -3.41 6.41 -0.95
CA GLY A 48 -4.81 6.17 -0.59
C GLY A 48 -5.77 6.21 -1.78
N VAL A 49 -5.30 6.61 -2.97
CA VAL A 49 -6.14 6.63 -4.18
C VAL A 49 -6.53 5.20 -4.57
N GLY A 50 -7.83 4.93 -4.57
CA GLY A 50 -8.38 3.61 -4.88
C GLY A 50 -8.44 2.65 -3.69
N LEU A 51 -8.11 3.12 -2.47
CA LEU A 51 -8.26 2.35 -1.23
C LEU A 51 -9.70 2.51 -0.69
N THR A 52 -10.62 1.68 -1.19
CA THR A 52 -12.00 1.62 -0.68
C THR A 52 -12.08 0.72 0.55
N ALA A 53 -13.15 0.85 1.36
CA ALA A 53 -13.37 -0.04 2.51
C ALA A 53 -13.34 -1.53 2.11
N GLN A 54 -14.06 -1.89 1.04
CA GLN A 54 -14.04 -3.26 0.49
C GLN A 54 -12.63 -3.73 0.13
N ARG A 55 -11.77 -2.83 -0.38
CA ARG A 55 -10.41 -3.18 -0.76
C ARG A 55 -9.48 -3.29 0.45
N VAL A 56 -9.70 -2.48 1.49
CA VAL A 56 -9.04 -2.64 2.79
C VAL A 56 -9.36 -4.02 3.36
N ASP A 57 -10.63 -4.41 3.37
CA ASP A 57 -11.05 -5.73 3.85
C ASP A 57 -10.39 -6.85 3.05
N ALA A 58 -10.39 -6.76 1.71
CA ALA A 58 -9.75 -7.77 0.86
C ALA A 58 -8.23 -7.88 1.08
N LEU A 59 -7.54 -6.76 1.30
CA LEU A 59 -6.11 -6.75 1.62
C LEU A 59 -5.83 -7.32 3.02
N ALA A 60 -6.69 -7.01 4.00
CA ALA A 60 -6.60 -7.59 5.33
C ALA A 60 -6.87 -9.11 5.33
N GLU A 61 -7.82 -9.58 4.53
CA GLU A 61 -8.10 -11.01 4.32
C GLU A 61 -6.94 -11.72 3.61
N ALA A 62 -6.33 -11.07 2.61
CA ALA A 62 -5.08 -11.54 1.99
C ALA A 62 -3.91 -11.55 3.00
N GLY A 63 -4.07 -10.84 4.12
CA GLY A 63 -3.19 -10.85 5.28
C GLY A 63 -2.04 -9.85 5.20
N LEU A 64 -2.32 -8.68 4.61
CA LEU A 64 -1.49 -7.50 4.73
C LEU A 64 -1.35 -7.10 6.20
N ASP A 65 -0.13 -6.86 6.67
CA ASP A 65 0.11 -6.55 8.09
C ASP A 65 -0.10 -5.08 8.43
N HIS A 66 0.29 -4.15 7.54
CA HIS A 66 0.00 -2.73 7.72
C HIS A 66 -0.02 -1.91 6.43
N ILE A 67 -0.68 -0.75 6.52
CA ILE A 67 -0.78 0.25 5.47
C ILE A 67 -0.12 1.54 5.95
N GLN A 68 0.74 2.12 5.12
CA GLN A 68 1.32 3.44 5.30
C GLN A 68 0.72 4.42 4.30
N ILE A 69 -0.05 5.39 4.82
CA ILE A 69 -0.69 6.42 4.00
C ILE A 69 0.22 7.65 3.91
N SER A 70 0.49 8.08 2.68
CA SER A 70 1.33 9.25 2.43
C SER A 70 0.56 10.55 2.69
N LEU A 71 0.85 11.26 3.78
CA LEU A 71 0.32 12.60 4.06
C LEU A 71 1.44 13.65 3.93
N GLN A 72 1.26 14.64 3.06
CA GLN A 72 2.33 15.58 2.69
C GLN A 72 2.53 16.69 3.73
N ALA A 73 1.44 17.24 4.25
CA ALA A 73 1.45 18.29 5.26
C ALA A 73 0.11 18.27 6.03
N ALA A 74 0.09 18.87 7.21
CA ALA A 74 -1.14 19.10 7.98
C ALA A 74 -1.94 20.31 7.48
N ASP A 75 -1.24 21.27 6.86
CA ASP A 75 -1.88 22.42 6.22
C ASP A 75 -2.41 22.04 4.83
N PRO A 76 -3.71 22.25 4.54
CA PRO A 76 -4.31 21.86 3.27
C PRO A 76 -3.70 22.54 2.03
N GLU A 77 -3.33 23.82 2.12
CA GLU A 77 -2.78 24.57 0.99
C GLU A 77 -1.37 24.07 0.64
N LEU A 78 -0.54 23.86 1.66
CA LEU A 78 0.78 23.26 1.51
C LEU A 78 0.68 21.81 1.03
N ALA A 79 -0.26 21.03 1.55
CA ALA A 79 -0.50 19.66 1.11
C ALA A 79 -0.88 19.62 -0.37
N GLN A 80 -1.73 20.54 -0.83
CA GLN A 80 -2.10 20.67 -2.24
C GLN A 80 -0.90 21.06 -3.11
N ALA A 81 -0.11 22.04 -2.68
CA ALA A 81 1.08 22.50 -3.41
C ALA A 81 2.11 21.37 -3.58
N LEU A 82 2.33 20.55 -2.54
CA LEU A 82 3.27 19.44 -2.56
C LEU A 82 2.74 18.21 -3.31
N ALA A 83 1.45 17.88 -3.15
CA ALA A 83 0.86 16.69 -3.77
C ALA A 83 0.43 16.90 -5.22
N GLY A 84 0.34 18.16 -5.69
CA GLY A 84 -0.21 18.50 -7.01
C GLY A 84 -1.69 18.17 -7.17
N SER A 85 -2.42 18.00 -6.06
CA SER A 85 -3.84 17.60 -6.06
C SER A 85 -4.60 18.23 -4.90
N ALA A 86 -5.61 19.04 -5.23
CA ALA A 86 -6.49 19.69 -4.25
C ALA A 86 -7.32 18.69 -3.43
N LYS A 87 -7.64 17.54 -4.03
CA LYS A 87 -8.55 16.54 -3.43
C LYS A 87 -7.82 15.53 -2.56
N ALA A 88 -6.51 15.35 -2.76
CA ALA A 88 -5.74 14.31 -2.08
C ALA A 88 -5.72 14.50 -0.55
N HIS A 89 -5.62 15.75 -0.06
CA HIS A 89 -5.60 16.02 1.37
C HIS A 89 -6.95 15.72 2.04
N ALA A 90 -8.05 16.23 1.48
CA ALA A 90 -9.40 16.02 2.02
C ALA A 90 -9.80 14.53 2.00
N ASN A 91 -9.48 13.80 0.93
CA ASN A 91 -9.79 12.38 0.84
C ASN A 91 -9.08 11.56 1.92
N LYS A 92 -7.80 11.87 2.23
CA LYS A 92 -7.04 11.17 3.27
C LYS A 92 -7.59 11.40 4.68
N LEU A 93 -8.19 12.55 4.93
CA LEU A 93 -8.81 12.87 6.24
C LEU A 93 -10.19 12.20 6.42
N ALA A 94 -10.85 11.81 5.34
CA ALA A 94 -12.18 11.20 5.37
C ALA A 94 -12.16 9.66 5.42
N MET A 95 -10.97 9.06 5.32
CA MET A 95 -10.74 7.60 5.42
C MET A 95 -10.66 7.17 6.89
#